data_AF-A0AAV8UZV7-F1
#
_entry.id   AF-A0AAV8UZV7-F1
#
_cell.length_a   1.000
_cell.length_b   1.000
_cell.length_c   1.000
_cell.angle_alpha   90.00
_cell.angle_beta   90.00
_cell.angle_gamma   90.00
#
_symmetry.space_group_name_H-M   'P 1'
#
loop_
_entity.id
_entity.type
_entity.pdbx_description
1 polymer ?
#
loop_
_entity_poly.entity_id
_entity_poly.type
_entity_poly.pdbx_seq_one_letter_code
_entity_poly.pdbx_strand_id
1 'polypeptide(L)'
;MGEENRNHPEEQGDQGKEFEAVDVEDGTGISLSLGDVSGPVRLVTSDKCELDLEKRVSVTSLDEEFGKVDVMHLKSRRPISLDASVREKVLFILCRRRHLAQFFCRDVLYREKKKRKVADDELFMDLILVACFAEFGHELRDTFNGWPSIEKFFLLFQVVWMVWRTVAFILNLFPLEQDFAQKSIMLGVMIGLISIGLSAHTSFSSTIPWTSWSSFAVTCFSGLVVFALGSQSKKIGTKNPIYNTVMLTGLASIVFSIPYIISAVVNSAEVARAMFWTSFGIQIAYSISVPLTLREFLHKRRRSAVTPAINIEAFSEKFGLITLITLGESFISLLFESALVASPERAGVIVAVGILGLGITYSLMTIYFDIDNKILPGEKHAIRYAAKKGLLWSLVHLFYHACLILGATGLGEALQASAESITKVEKSAREVIEASIRAEEGGGTTVFDAKWRWLLCAGYGAAILFSTLLSMCHQKGPYSVTKYYRLGARTVIVIASLLTSVPLSTSLSPLSVVGIVFAVICTICAVEFFLIQGDRLHLWGCIDYEELREKHPPGLDEISSVSSAETGGGDSLIASLHYSGHAVNGELPKTQ
;
A
#
# COMPACT_ATOMS: atom_id res chain seq x y z
N MET A 1 1.20 -51.68 57.90
CA MET A 1 2.36 -51.14 58.62
C MET A 1 2.47 -49.70 58.18
N GLY A 2 1.78 -48.75 58.82
CA GLY A 2 2.04 -48.28 60.20
C GLY A 2 2.91 -47.02 60.06
N GLU A 3 2.30 -45.85 59.86
CA GLU A 3 2.14 -44.81 60.90
C GLU A 3 3.45 -44.41 61.58
N GLU A 4 3.93 -43.18 61.32
CA GLU A 4 4.39 -42.31 62.41
C GLU A 4 4.22 -40.83 62.03
N ASN A 5 4.05 -40.04 63.08
CA ASN A 5 3.19 -38.88 63.21
C ASN A 5 4.00 -37.72 63.85
N ARG A 6 3.41 -36.51 63.92
CA ARG A 6 3.77 -35.35 64.79
C ARG A 6 4.88 -34.42 64.25
N ASN A 7 4.83 -33.09 64.36
CA ASN A 7 3.97 -32.14 65.08
C ASN A 7 4.11 -30.72 64.47
N HIS A 8 3.04 -29.92 64.57
CA HIS A 8 2.98 -28.44 64.48
C HIS A 8 3.42 -27.80 65.83
N PRO A 9 3.76 -26.48 65.92
CA PRO A 9 2.77 -25.38 66.08
C PRO A 9 3.14 -24.03 65.38
N GLU A 10 2.15 -23.30 64.83
CA GLU A 10 1.51 -22.03 65.30
C GLU A 10 2.38 -20.76 65.13
N GLU A 11 1.99 -19.82 64.26
CA GLU A 11 1.22 -18.55 64.50
C GLU A 11 2.20 -17.35 64.34
N GLN A 12 1.90 -16.15 63.83
CA GLN A 12 0.67 -15.36 63.66
C GLN A 12 0.98 -14.11 62.79
N GLY A 13 -0.02 -13.64 62.02
CA GLY A 13 -0.30 -12.22 61.67
C GLY A 13 0.66 -11.48 60.71
N ASP A 14 0.24 -10.53 59.86
CA ASP A 14 -1.01 -9.78 59.75
C ASP A 14 -0.99 -8.90 58.48
N GLN A 15 -2.18 -8.59 57.94
CA GLN A 15 -2.59 -7.46 57.07
C GLN A 15 -1.70 -7.02 55.87
N GLY A 16 -2.16 -7.01 54.62
CA GLY A 16 -3.43 -6.52 54.10
C GLY A 16 -3.22 -5.18 53.37
N LYS A 17 -3.46 -5.14 52.04
CA LYS A 17 -4.06 -4.01 51.31
C LYS A 17 -4.21 -4.30 49.81
N GLU A 18 -5.46 -4.23 49.37
CA GLU A 18 -5.92 -4.10 47.99
C GLU A 18 -5.28 -2.91 47.28
N PHE A 19 -5.07 -3.03 45.96
CA PHE A 19 -5.46 -2.00 45.02
C PHE A 19 -5.92 -2.63 43.70
N GLU A 20 -7.16 -2.31 43.39
CA GLU A 20 -7.92 -2.57 42.17
C GLU A 20 -7.45 -1.64 41.04
N ALA A 21 -7.37 -2.14 39.81
CA ALA A 21 -7.49 -1.33 38.60
C ALA A 21 -8.08 -2.17 37.47
N VAL A 22 -9.14 -1.60 36.90
CA VAL A 22 -10.16 -2.14 36.01
C VAL A 22 -9.88 -1.71 34.56
N ASP A 23 -10.18 -2.64 33.64
CA ASP A 23 -10.53 -2.56 32.20
C ASP A 23 -9.63 -1.83 31.17
N VAL A 24 -9.43 -2.45 30.00
CA VAL A 24 -10.31 -2.31 28.80
C VAL A 24 -9.87 -3.30 27.71
N GLU A 25 -10.89 -3.91 27.10
CA GLU A 25 -10.98 -4.96 26.08
C GLU A 25 -9.98 -4.93 24.90
N ASP A 26 -9.41 -6.11 24.62
CA ASP A 26 -8.72 -6.44 23.37
C ASP A 26 -9.73 -6.85 22.28
N GLY A 27 -9.82 -6.05 21.21
CA GLY A 27 -10.69 -6.28 20.06
C GLY A 27 -9.93 -6.67 18.79
N THR A 28 -10.17 -7.91 18.32
CA THR A 28 -10.08 -8.40 16.93
C THR A 28 -8.68 -8.59 16.29
N GLY A 29 -8.21 -9.85 16.33
CA GLY A 29 -7.05 -10.34 15.58
C GLY A 29 -7.46 -11.19 14.37
N ILE A 30 -6.97 -10.82 13.20
CA ILE A 30 -7.00 -11.62 11.96
C ILE A 30 -5.82 -12.60 11.98
N SER A 31 -6.08 -13.90 11.84
CA SER A 31 -5.08 -14.95 11.64
C SER A 31 -5.00 -15.37 10.17
N LEU A 32 -3.77 -15.51 9.64
CA LEU A 32 -3.49 -16.11 8.34
C LEU A 32 -2.22 -16.96 8.46
N SER A 33 -2.33 -18.17 7.92
CA SER A 33 -1.36 -19.28 7.99
C SER A 33 0.02 -18.92 7.44
N LEU A 34 1.06 -19.27 8.20
CA LEU A 34 2.46 -19.21 7.75
C LEU A 34 2.70 -20.33 6.73
N GLY A 35 3.04 -19.95 5.49
CA GLY A 35 3.70 -20.85 4.55
C GLY A 35 5.21 -20.88 4.78
N ASP A 36 5.76 -22.08 4.80
CA ASP A 36 7.16 -22.41 5.11
C ASP A 36 8.21 -21.54 4.41
N VAL A 37 9.09 -20.97 5.25
CA VAL A 37 10.43 -20.52 4.84
C VAL A 37 11.37 -21.68 5.15
N SER A 38 11.86 -22.36 4.12
CA SER A 38 12.93 -23.36 4.23
C SER A 38 14.29 -22.68 4.44
N GLY A 39 14.42 -21.92 5.52
CA GLY A 39 15.64 -21.24 5.97
C GLY A 39 15.50 -20.86 7.44
N PRO A 40 16.56 -20.92 8.26
CA PRO A 40 16.44 -20.67 9.69
C PRO A 40 16.02 -19.22 9.93
N VAL A 41 14.82 -19.01 10.49
CA VAL A 41 14.35 -17.70 10.96
C VAL A 41 14.73 -17.56 12.43
N ARG A 42 15.45 -16.49 12.79
CA ARG A 42 15.78 -16.20 14.19
C ARG A 42 15.10 -14.91 14.64
N LEU A 43 14.29 -15.02 15.69
CA LEU A 43 13.66 -13.88 16.33
C LEU A 43 14.62 -13.21 17.32
N VAL A 44 14.80 -11.90 17.18
CA VAL A 44 15.65 -11.12 18.10
C VAL A 44 14.75 -10.41 19.12
N THR A 45 15.04 -10.58 20.41
CA THR A 45 14.45 -9.77 21.50
C THR A 45 15.29 -8.52 21.70
N SER A 46 14.63 -7.36 21.77
CA SER A 46 15.24 -6.03 21.98
C SER A 46 16.27 -6.03 23.13
N ASP A 47 15.98 -6.76 24.21
CA ASP A 47 16.73 -6.64 25.47
C ASP A 47 18.06 -7.42 25.50
N LYS A 48 18.29 -8.35 24.56
CA LYS A 48 19.52 -9.19 24.54
C LYS A 48 20.70 -8.57 23.78
N CYS A 49 20.57 -7.33 23.30
CA CYS A 49 21.64 -6.63 22.59
C CYS A 49 22.32 -5.54 23.44
N GLU A 50 21.91 -5.37 24.70
CA GLU A 50 22.39 -4.33 25.62
C GLU A 50 23.41 -4.86 26.65
N LEU A 51 23.60 -6.18 26.74
CA LEU A 51 24.55 -6.82 27.64
C LEU A 51 25.76 -7.35 26.87
N ASP A 52 26.78 -6.51 26.70
CA ASP A 52 28.20 -6.95 26.71
C ASP A 52 29.23 -5.79 26.70
N LEU A 53 28.85 -4.57 27.07
CA LEU A 53 29.75 -3.41 27.01
C LEU A 53 29.61 -2.47 28.21
N GLU A 54 29.58 -3.01 29.43
CA GLU A 54 30.00 -2.28 30.63
C GLU A 54 31.33 -2.84 31.15
N LYS A 55 32.40 -2.33 30.57
CA LYS A 55 33.74 -2.42 31.14
C LYS A 55 33.84 -1.43 32.30
N ARG A 56 33.95 -1.99 33.51
CA ARG A 56 34.74 -1.52 34.66
C ARG A 56 34.83 0.00 34.86
N VAL A 57 33.98 0.54 35.73
CA VAL A 57 34.36 1.67 36.58
C VAL A 57 34.08 1.27 38.02
N SER A 58 35.13 0.88 38.73
CA SER A 58 35.16 0.75 40.17
C SER A 58 35.12 2.15 40.79
N VAL A 59 34.02 2.50 41.46
CA VAL A 59 33.97 3.68 42.33
C VAL A 59 34.21 3.19 43.76
N THR A 60 35.42 3.44 44.25
CA THR A 60 35.78 3.42 45.66
C THR A 60 35.21 4.65 46.36
N SER A 61 34.66 4.41 47.55
CA SER A 61 34.27 5.31 48.63
C SER A 61 35.14 6.56 48.81
N LEU A 62 34.52 7.66 49.25
CA LEU A 62 34.99 8.48 50.38
C LEU A 62 33.90 9.44 50.87
N ASP A 63 33.69 9.38 52.18
CA ASP A 63 32.83 10.21 53.03
C ASP A 63 33.45 11.59 53.35
N GLU A 64 32.59 12.48 53.89
CA GLU A 64 32.86 13.73 54.66
C GLU A 64 33.52 14.90 53.88
N GLU A 65 33.14 16.19 54.05
CA GLU A 65 32.84 16.93 55.28
C GLU A 65 32.08 18.25 54.99
N PHE A 66 31.39 18.78 56.02
CA PHE A 66 30.67 20.06 56.05
C PHE A 66 31.60 21.29 56.08
N GLY A 67 31.20 22.39 55.42
CA GLY A 67 31.82 23.71 55.62
C GLY A 67 31.04 24.89 54.99
N LYS A 68 30.33 25.65 55.83
CA LYS A 68 29.67 26.94 55.52
C LYS A 68 30.67 28.02 55.12
N VAL A 69 30.39 28.84 54.09
CA VAL A 69 30.57 30.32 54.08
C VAL A 69 29.62 30.96 53.05
N ASP A 70 28.80 31.91 53.52
CA ASP A 70 28.00 32.86 52.72
C ASP A 70 28.87 34.01 52.17
N VAL A 71 28.75 34.35 50.88
CA VAL A 71 28.80 35.75 50.39
C VAL A 71 28.03 35.86 49.06
N MET A 72 27.04 36.75 49.02
CA MET A 72 26.35 37.24 47.82
C MET A 72 27.33 37.80 46.77
N HIS A 73 27.28 37.24 45.56
CA HIS A 73 27.63 37.98 44.35
C HIS A 73 26.68 37.59 43.21
N LEU A 74 25.80 38.53 42.84
CA LEU A 74 25.08 38.54 41.57
C LEU A 74 26.09 38.56 40.42
N LYS A 75 26.39 37.40 39.84
CA LYS A 75 27.13 37.32 38.57
C LYS A 75 26.73 36.07 37.79
N SER A 76 26.23 36.33 36.58
CA SER A 76 25.98 35.37 35.50
C SER A 76 24.87 34.35 35.79
N ARG A 77 23.72 34.55 35.14
CA ARG A 77 22.82 33.43 34.78
C ARG A 77 23.65 32.41 34.00
N ARG A 78 24.21 31.41 34.69
CA ARG A 78 24.78 30.24 34.03
C ARG A 78 23.63 29.63 33.21
N PRO A 79 23.86 29.23 31.95
CA PRO A 79 22.84 28.47 31.24
C PRO A 79 22.51 27.26 32.11
N ILE A 80 21.21 27.03 32.35
CA ILE A 80 20.72 25.86 33.07
C ILE A 80 21.27 24.65 32.32
N SER A 81 22.34 24.06 32.85
CA SER A 81 22.88 22.82 32.31
C SER A 81 21.83 21.76 32.63
N LEU A 82 20.98 21.43 31.66
CA LEU A 82 20.10 20.29 31.78
C LEU A 82 20.97 19.09 32.20
N ASP A 83 20.57 18.45 33.28
CA ASP A 83 21.16 17.19 33.71
C ASP A 83 21.22 16.24 32.51
N ALA A 84 22.33 15.52 32.36
CA ALA A 84 22.60 14.66 31.20
C ALA A 84 21.46 13.65 30.99
N SER A 85 20.84 13.20 32.08
CA SER A 85 19.66 12.33 32.08
C SER A 85 18.43 12.97 31.43
N VAL A 86 18.19 14.26 31.68
CA VAL A 86 17.06 15.01 31.10
C VAL A 86 17.34 15.29 29.63
N ARG A 87 18.60 15.62 29.28
CA ARG A 87 18.99 15.81 27.87
C ARG A 87 18.78 14.54 27.06
N GLU A 88 19.11 13.38 27.61
CA GLU A 88 18.90 12.09 26.94
C GLU A 88 17.42 11.74 26.78
N LYS A 89 16.60 11.98 27.81
CA LYS A 89 15.13 11.83 27.72
C LYS A 89 14.52 12.78 26.69
N VAL A 90 14.94 14.05 26.67
CA VAL A 90 14.48 15.03 25.68
C VAL A 90 14.92 14.64 24.27
N LEU A 91 16.17 14.18 24.10
CA LEU A 91 16.66 13.70 22.81
C LEU A 91 15.88 12.47 22.34
N PHE A 92 15.55 11.57 23.26
CA PHE A 92 14.74 10.38 22.99
C PHE A 92 13.32 10.74 22.51
N ILE A 93 12.69 11.75 23.13
CA ILE A 93 11.37 12.25 22.73
C ILE A 93 11.42 12.97 21.38
N LEU A 94 12.49 13.75 21.13
CA LEU A 94 12.61 14.55 19.92
C LEU A 94 13.06 13.73 18.70
N CYS A 95 14.04 12.86 18.87
CA CYS A 95 14.72 12.13 17.81
C CYS A 95 15.20 10.77 18.34
N ARG A 96 14.34 9.76 18.26
CA ARG A 96 14.74 8.40 18.62
C ARG A 96 15.60 7.79 17.52
N ARG A 97 16.65 7.07 17.94
CA ARG A 97 17.55 6.40 17.01
C ARG A 97 16.82 5.27 16.29
N ARG A 98 16.77 5.35 14.96
CA ARG A 98 16.10 4.35 14.12
C ARG A 98 16.96 3.11 13.89
N HIS A 99 16.30 1.96 13.84
CA HIS A 99 16.90 0.67 13.51
C HIS A 99 16.10 -0.01 12.40
N LEU A 100 16.72 -0.93 11.68
CA LEU A 100 16.06 -1.70 10.63
C LEU A 100 15.10 -2.70 11.27
N ALA A 101 13.85 -2.73 10.79
CA ALA A 101 12.85 -3.72 11.21
C ALA A 101 13.30 -5.16 10.92
N GLN A 102 13.98 -5.32 9.78
CA GLN A 102 14.38 -6.61 9.26
C GLN A 102 15.57 -6.49 8.30
N PHE A 103 16.39 -7.51 8.27
CA PHE A 103 17.56 -7.59 7.40
C PHE A 103 18.02 -9.04 7.23
N PHE A 104 18.67 -9.33 6.12
CA PHE A 104 19.41 -10.57 5.96
C PHE A 104 20.84 -10.38 6.45
N CYS A 105 21.35 -11.34 7.22
CA CYS A 105 22.76 -11.45 7.54
C CYS A 105 23.18 -12.90 7.32
N ARG A 106 24.14 -13.14 6.42
CA ARG A 106 24.60 -14.49 6.03
C ARG A 106 23.43 -15.41 5.64
N ASP A 107 22.54 -14.90 4.79
CA ASP A 107 21.34 -15.60 4.30
C ASP A 107 20.29 -15.95 5.38
N VAL A 108 20.49 -15.54 6.63
CA VAL A 108 19.51 -15.64 7.71
C VAL A 108 18.70 -14.35 7.80
N LEU A 109 17.37 -14.48 7.79
CA LEU A 109 16.46 -13.36 8.00
C LEU A 109 16.32 -13.06 9.49
N TYR A 110 16.71 -11.85 9.88
CA TYR A 110 16.46 -11.30 11.20
C TYR A 110 15.27 -10.34 11.09
N ARG A 111 14.26 -10.53 11.93
CA ARG A 111 13.02 -9.72 11.96
C ARG A 111 12.65 -9.40 13.39
N GLU A 112 12.12 -8.20 13.60
CA GLU A 112 11.53 -7.80 14.86
C GLU A 112 10.34 -8.71 15.24
N LYS A 113 10.25 -9.11 16.52
CA LYS A 113 9.16 -9.96 17.02
C LYS A 113 7.80 -9.26 16.98
N LYS A 114 7.78 -7.93 17.18
CA LYS A 114 6.55 -7.16 17.29
C LYS A 114 5.90 -7.00 15.92
N LYS A 115 4.61 -7.32 15.82
CA LYS A 115 3.82 -7.01 14.63
C LYS A 115 3.75 -5.48 14.51
N ARG A 116 4.15 -4.95 13.35
CA ARG A 116 4.04 -3.52 13.08
C ARG A 116 2.55 -3.12 13.11
N LYS A 117 2.23 -2.11 13.88
CA LYS A 117 0.94 -1.41 13.81
C LYS A 117 1.05 -0.29 12.77
N VAL A 118 0.02 -0.11 11.95
CA VAL A 118 -0.08 1.04 11.04
C VAL A 118 -0.22 2.29 11.91
N ALA A 119 0.58 3.33 11.63
CA ALA A 119 0.55 4.55 12.42
C ALA A 119 -0.57 5.49 11.93
N ASP A 120 -1.18 6.25 12.85
CA ASP A 120 -2.24 7.20 12.50
C ASP A 120 -1.75 8.26 11.49
N ASP A 121 -0.49 8.70 11.62
CA ASP A 121 0.15 9.64 10.69
C ASP A 121 0.27 9.07 9.26
N GLU A 122 0.39 7.74 9.13
CA GLU A 122 0.47 7.05 7.85
C GLU A 122 -0.92 7.00 7.18
N LEU A 123 -1.96 6.71 7.96
CA LEU A 123 -3.34 6.75 7.48
C LEU A 123 -3.77 8.17 7.09
N PHE A 124 -3.33 9.18 7.84
CA PHE A 124 -3.60 10.58 7.51
C PHE A 124 -2.92 11.01 6.20
N MET A 125 -1.71 10.51 5.91
CA MET A 125 -1.04 10.74 4.63
C MET A 125 -1.81 10.10 3.47
N ASP A 126 -2.35 8.89 3.69
CA ASP A 126 -3.19 8.20 2.71
C ASP A 126 -4.45 9.04 2.36
N LEU A 127 -5.05 9.78 3.31
CA LEU A 127 -6.15 10.72 3.01
C LEU A 127 -5.72 11.88 2.10
N ILE A 128 -4.49 12.38 2.25
CA ILE A 128 -3.95 13.42 1.38
C ILE A 128 -3.76 12.90 -0.04
N LEU A 129 -3.38 11.62 -0.20
CA LEU A 129 -3.30 10.98 -1.52
C LEU A 129 -4.66 10.87 -2.19
N VAL A 130 -5.71 10.52 -1.42
CA VAL A 130 -7.09 10.52 -1.91
C VAL A 130 -7.43 11.91 -2.48
N ALA A 131 -7.15 12.98 -1.74
CA ALA A 131 -7.41 14.34 -2.19
C ALA A 131 -6.61 14.71 -3.45
N CYS A 132 -5.32 14.35 -3.54
CA CYS A 132 -4.51 14.61 -4.72
C CYS A 132 -5.03 13.89 -5.97
N PHE A 133 -5.46 12.62 -5.83
CA PHE A 133 -5.98 11.85 -6.96
C PHE A 133 -7.34 12.36 -7.43
N ALA A 134 -8.21 12.77 -6.49
CA ALA A 134 -9.48 13.42 -6.81
C ALA A 134 -9.26 14.72 -7.60
N GLU A 135 -8.29 15.54 -7.18
CA GLU A 135 -7.92 16.77 -7.89
C GLU A 135 -7.43 16.48 -9.32
N PHE A 136 -6.58 15.46 -9.50
CA PHE A 136 -6.11 15.07 -10.82
C PHE A 136 -7.24 14.53 -11.71
N GLY A 137 -8.18 13.78 -11.13
CA GLY A 137 -9.37 13.29 -11.82
C GLY A 137 -10.32 14.40 -12.24
N HIS A 138 -10.53 15.40 -11.37
CA HIS A 138 -11.36 16.58 -11.65
C HIS A 138 -10.75 17.46 -12.74
N GLU A 139 -9.45 17.76 -12.66
CA GLU A 139 -8.76 18.53 -13.69
C GLU A 139 -8.78 17.82 -15.05
N LEU A 140 -8.65 16.49 -15.05
CA LEU A 140 -8.77 15.70 -16.27
C LEU A 140 -10.18 15.81 -16.86
N ARG A 141 -11.22 15.90 -16.03
CA ARG A 141 -12.62 16.06 -16.46
C ARG A 141 -12.86 17.42 -17.10
N ASP A 142 -12.43 18.49 -16.46
CA ASP A 142 -12.69 19.86 -16.94
C ASP A 142 -11.98 20.18 -18.26
N THR A 143 -10.77 19.66 -18.45
CA THR A 143 -9.88 20.06 -19.55
C THR A 143 -9.67 18.98 -20.60
N PHE A 144 -10.50 17.93 -20.63
CA PHE A 144 -10.25 16.76 -21.48
C PHE A 144 -10.26 17.09 -22.98
N ASN A 145 -9.07 17.04 -23.58
CA ASN A 145 -8.84 17.26 -25.01
C ASN A 145 -8.07 16.09 -25.67
N GLY A 146 -8.10 14.91 -25.05
CA GLY A 146 -7.41 13.72 -25.53
C GLY A 146 -6.03 13.53 -24.89
N TRP A 147 -5.02 13.23 -25.71
CA TRP A 147 -3.68 12.87 -25.22
C TRP A 147 -3.02 13.93 -24.32
N PRO A 148 -3.04 15.24 -24.63
CA PRO A 148 -2.38 16.23 -23.77
C PRO A 148 -2.91 16.24 -22.33
N SER A 149 -4.21 16.05 -22.13
CA SER A 149 -4.80 15.95 -20.78
C SER A 149 -4.37 14.65 -20.07
N ILE A 150 -4.34 13.52 -20.78
CA ILE A 150 -3.88 12.22 -20.23
C ILE A 150 -2.39 12.29 -19.87
N GLU A 151 -1.57 12.92 -20.72
CA GLU A 151 -0.15 13.16 -20.45
C GLU A 151 0.02 14.02 -19.19
N LYS A 152 -0.66 15.17 -19.11
CA LYS A 152 -0.63 16.04 -17.93
C LYS A 152 -1.01 15.28 -16.67
N PHE A 153 -2.12 14.54 -16.70
CA PHE A 153 -2.56 13.68 -15.61
C PHE A 153 -1.46 12.70 -15.20
N PHE A 154 -0.93 11.92 -16.14
CA PHE A 154 0.05 10.88 -15.85
C PHE A 154 1.36 11.45 -15.28
N LEU A 155 1.82 12.59 -15.81
CA LEU A 155 3.04 13.25 -15.35
C LEU A 155 2.93 13.74 -13.91
N LEU A 156 1.76 14.22 -13.47
CA LEU A 156 1.51 14.61 -12.07
C LEU A 156 1.32 13.37 -11.18
N PHE A 157 0.49 12.43 -11.64
CA PHE A 157 0.20 11.19 -10.92
C PHE A 157 1.45 10.40 -10.59
N GLN A 158 2.38 10.25 -11.55
CA GLN A 158 3.61 9.50 -11.31
C GLN A 158 4.51 10.13 -10.24
N VAL A 159 4.55 11.47 -10.10
CA VAL A 159 5.33 12.11 -9.03
C VAL A 159 4.77 11.71 -7.68
N VAL A 160 3.46 11.90 -7.48
CA VAL A 160 2.76 11.58 -6.23
C VAL A 160 2.91 10.09 -5.90
N TRP A 161 2.73 9.22 -6.89
CA TRP A 161 2.88 7.77 -6.74
C TRP A 161 4.32 7.38 -6.35
N MET A 162 5.34 8.00 -6.94
CA MET A 162 6.75 7.71 -6.62
C MET A 162 7.12 8.20 -5.21
N VAL A 163 6.59 9.35 -4.78
CA VAL A 163 6.76 9.85 -3.40
C VAL A 163 6.10 8.89 -2.43
N TRP A 164 4.84 8.50 -2.66
CA TRP A 164 4.15 7.50 -1.84
C TRP A 164 4.95 6.20 -1.75
N ARG A 165 5.44 5.67 -2.88
CA ARG A 165 6.25 4.45 -2.91
C ARG A 165 7.53 4.60 -2.10
N THR A 166 8.18 5.77 -2.17
CA THR A 166 9.38 6.08 -1.38
C THR A 166 9.07 6.09 0.11
N VAL A 167 7.96 6.72 0.52
CA VAL A 167 7.49 6.69 1.92
C VAL A 167 7.17 5.25 2.34
N ALA A 168 6.36 4.52 1.59
CA ALA A 168 6.02 3.12 1.88
C ALA A 168 7.28 2.26 2.07
N PHE A 169 8.32 2.49 1.27
CA PHE A 169 9.62 1.85 1.43
C PHE A 169 10.34 2.27 2.72
N ILE A 170 10.41 3.57 3.05
CA ILE A 170 10.98 4.07 4.31
C ILE A 170 10.29 3.41 5.50
N LEU A 171 8.96 3.48 5.53
CA LEU A 171 8.15 2.97 6.64
C LEU A 171 8.32 1.44 6.79
N ASN A 172 8.51 0.73 5.68
CA ASN A 172 8.75 -0.70 5.69
C ASN A 172 10.12 -1.08 6.29
N LEU A 173 11.15 -0.27 6.03
CA LEU A 173 12.49 -0.50 6.57
C LEU A 173 12.67 0.01 8.00
N PHE A 174 12.11 1.17 8.30
CA PHE A 174 12.23 1.89 9.56
C PHE A 174 10.82 2.11 10.13
N PRO A 175 10.33 1.20 10.97
CA PRO A 175 9.01 1.30 11.55
C PRO A 175 8.88 2.59 12.36
N LEU A 176 7.67 3.11 12.33
CA LEU A 176 7.34 4.36 12.99
C LEU A 176 7.25 4.17 14.50
N GLU A 177 7.95 5.04 15.20
CA GLU A 177 7.93 5.19 16.65
C GLU A 177 7.62 6.67 16.81
N GLN A 178 6.45 7.03 17.33
CA GLN A 178 5.73 8.32 17.19
C GLN A 178 6.47 9.56 17.76
N ASP A 179 7.76 9.72 17.49
CA ASP A 179 8.59 10.84 17.92
C ASP A 179 8.35 12.09 17.05
N PHE A 180 8.84 13.22 17.57
CA PHE A 180 8.63 14.52 16.92
C PHE A 180 9.30 14.62 15.55
N ALA A 181 10.51 14.06 15.38
CA ALA A 181 11.23 14.05 14.12
C ALA A 181 10.45 13.35 13.02
N GLN A 182 9.85 12.20 13.32
CA GLN A 182 9.01 11.49 12.36
C GLN A 182 7.76 12.26 12.00
N LYS A 183 7.07 12.85 12.99
CA LYS A 183 5.89 13.70 12.71
C LYS A 183 6.27 14.85 11.78
N SER A 184 7.44 15.45 12.00
CA SER A 184 7.97 16.51 11.15
C SER A 184 8.31 16.02 9.73
N ILE A 185 8.88 14.83 9.60
CA ILE A 185 9.16 14.19 8.30
C ILE A 185 7.86 13.92 7.54
N MET A 186 6.88 13.29 8.20
CA MET A 186 5.59 12.99 7.58
C MET A 186 4.88 14.27 7.15
N LEU A 187 4.86 15.30 8.01
CA LEU A 187 4.31 16.61 7.69
C LEU A 187 5.03 17.25 6.48
N GLY A 188 6.36 17.19 6.42
CA GLY A 188 7.14 17.71 5.30
C GLY A 188 6.77 17.04 3.97
N VAL A 189 6.57 15.72 3.97
CA VAL A 189 6.09 15.01 2.78
C VAL A 189 4.66 15.43 2.41
N MET A 190 3.76 15.50 3.40
CA MET A 190 2.37 15.89 3.21
C MET A 190 2.23 17.31 2.61
N ILE A 191 3.01 18.28 3.10
CA ILE A 191 3.06 19.63 2.54
C ILE A 191 3.46 19.59 1.06
N GLY A 192 4.47 18.79 0.72
CA GLY A 192 4.90 18.59 -0.65
C GLY A 192 3.82 17.99 -1.55
N LEU A 193 3.12 16.95 -1.08
CA LEU A 193 2.03 16.31 -1.80
C LEU A 193 0.85 17.27 -2.04
N ILE A 194 0.37 17.94 -1.00
CA ILE A 194 -0.72 18.94 -1.12
C ILE A 194 -0.33 20.06 -2.09
N SER A 195 0.92 20.53 -2.03
CA SER A 195 1.38 21.60 -2.93
C SER A 195 1.33 21.20 -4.41
N ILE A 196 1.61 19.92 -4.72
CA ILE A 196 1.45 19.39 -6.09
C ILE A 196 -0.04 19.42 -6.46
N GLY A 197 -0.91 18.88 -5.60
CA GLY A 197 -2.36 18.87 -5.80
C GLY A 197 -2.93 20.28 -6.08
N LEU A 198 -2.65 21.25 -5.21
CA LEU A 198 -3.11 22.64 -5.36
C LEU A 198 -2.64 23.33 -6.64
N SER A 199 -1.58 22.82 -7.28
CA SER A 199 -1.05 23.37 -8.54
C SER A 199 -1.54 22.61 -9.78
N ALA A 200 -2.34 21.55 -9.63
CA ALA A 200 -2.70 20.63 -10.71
C ALA A 200 -3.42 21.32 -11.88
N HIS A 201 -4.42 22.16 -11.59
CA HIS A 201 -5.26 22.81 -12.60
C HIS A 201 -4.48 23.62 -13.65
N THR A 202 -3.43 24.32 -13.23
CA THR A 202 -2.62 25.17 -14.12
C THR A 202 -1.20 24.63 -14.33
N SER A 203 -0.99 23.36 -13.98
CA SER A 203 0.27 22.66 -14.21
C SER A 203 0.59 22.65 -15.70
N PHE A 204 1.86 22.91 -16.03
CA PHE A 204 2.35 23.06 -17.41
C PHE A 204 1.80 24.28 -18.17
N SER A 205 1.14 25.23 -17.50
CA SER A 205 0.79 26.55 -18.05
C SER A 205 1.31 27.69 -17.17
N SER A 206 0.48 28.25 -16.28
CA SER A 206 0.85 29.40 -15.45
C SER A 206 1.54 29.03 -14.13
N THR A 207 1.35 27.81 -13.62
CA THR A 207 1.95 27.36 -12.35
C THR A 207 3.11 26.39 -12.53
N ILE A 208 3.73 26.35 -13.72
CA ILE A 208 4.92 25.53 -13.99
C ILE A 208 5.97 25.62 -12.87
N PRO A 209 6.38 26.83 -12.40
CA PRO A 209 7.43 26.93 -11.39
C PRO A 209 7.00 26.28 -10.07
N TRP A 210 5.74 26.46 -9.67
CA TRP A 210 5.20 25.93 -8.42
C TRP A 210 5.09 24.41 -8.45
N THR A 211 4.44 23.84 -9.46
CA THR A 211 4.31 22.38 -9.60
C THR A 211 5.69 21.71 -9.67
N SER A 212 6.61 22.31 -10.41
CA SER A 212 7.97 21.80 -10.59
C SER A 212 8.79 21.92 -9.30
N TRP A 213 8.69 23.04 -8.59
CA TRP A 213 9.35 23.23 -7.30
C TRP A 213 8.81 22.28 -6.23
N SER A 214 7.49 22.10 -6.14
CA SER A 214 6.87 21.16 -5.21
C SER A 214 7.30 19.72 -5.50
N SER A 215 7.32 19.32 -6.78
CA SER A 215 7.79 18.00 -7.22
C SER A 215 9.26 17.77 -6.89
N PHE A 216 10.11 18.77 -7.12
CA PHE A 216 11.52 18.77 -6.71
C PHE A 216 11.64 18.63 -5.19
N ALA A 217 11.01 19.52 -4.44
CA ALA A 217 11.15 19.63 -2.99
C ALA A 217 10.73 18.34 -2.30
N VAL A 218 9.57 17.76 -2.63
CA VAL A 218 9.08 16.54 -1.99
C VAL A 218 9.92 15.31 -2.33
N THR A 219 10.38 15.20 -3.58
CA THR A 219 11.21 14.07 -4.03
C THR A 219 12.61 14.15 -3.43
N CYS A 220 13.21 15.35 -3.44
CA CYS A 220 14.51 15.63 -2.85
C CYS A 220 14.47 15.42 -1.33
N PHE A 221 13.46 15.96 -0.64
CA PHE A 221 13.27 15.80 0.80
C PHE A 221 13.12 14.32 1.18
N SER A 222 12.27 13.57 0.49
CA SER A 222 12.11 12.14 0.71
C SER A 222 13.43 11.38 0.49
N GLY A 223 14.17 11.74 -0.56
CA GLY A 223 15.51 11.19 -0.83
C GLY A 223 16.53 11.50 0.26
N LEU A 224 16.56 12.73 0.78
CA LEU A 224 17.41 13.16 1.90
C LEU A 224 17.08 12.39 3.17
N VAL A 225 15.79 12.16 3.45
CA VAL A 225 15.36 11.33 4.60
C VAL A 225 15.86 9.91 4.45
N VAL A 226 15.66 9.27 3.30
CA VAL A 226 16.19 7.92 3.02
C VAL A 226 17.71 7.88 3.18
N PHE A 227 18.41 8.88 2.64
CA PHE A 227 19.87 8.99 2.72
C PHE A 227 20.34 9.14 4.18
N ALA A 228 19.70 10.00 4.96
CA ALA A 228 20.01 10.25 6.35
C ALA A 228 19.76 9.00 7.22
N LEU A 229 18.61 8.35 7.07
CA LEU A 229 18.29 7.10 7.78
C LEU A 229 19.23 5.96 7.38
N GLY A 230 19.58 5.88 6.09
CA GLY A 230 20.59 4.96 5.59
C GLY A 230 21.97 5.20 6.23
N SER A 231 22.44 6.45 6.29
CA SER A 231 23.77 6.77 6.85
C SER A 231 23.86 6.52 8.37
N GLN A 232 22.77 6.64 9.11
CA GLN A 232 22.72 6.41 10.56
C GLN A 232 22.78 4.92 10.95
N SER A 233 22.52 4.00 10.01
CA SER A 233 22.44 2.56 10.28
C SER A 233 23.82 1.90 10.48
N LYS A 234 24.50 2.21 11.60
CA LYS A 234 25.82 1.64 11.98
C LYS A 234 25.84 0.11 12.06
N LYS A 235 24.67 -0.56 12.20
CA LYS A 235 24.54 -2.03 12.23
C LYS A 235 24.66 -2.70 10.84
N ILE A 236 24.67 -1.95 9.74
CA ILE A 236 25.06 -2.45 8.40
C ILE A 236 26.60 -2.40 8.27
N GLY A 237 27.29 -2.67 9.38
CA GLY A 237 28.70 -2.48 9.60
C GLY A 237 29.55 -3.44 8.78
N THR A 238 29.83 -3.07 7.54
CA THR A 238 31.17 -3.29 7.02
C THR A 238 31.99 -2.05 7.33
N LYS A 239 33.31 -2.17 7.58
CA LYS A 239 34.24 -1.05 7.80
C LYS A 239 34.30 -0.03 6.64
N ASN A 240 33.47 -0.20 5.61
CA ASN A 240 33.36 0.69 4.47
C ASN A 240 31.89 1.20 4.35
N PRO A 241 31.58 2.42 4.84
CA PRO A 241 30.23 2.99 4.83
C PRO A 241 29.69 3.34 3.43
N ILE A 242 30.47 3.13 2.37
CA ILE A 242 30.22 3.62 1.01
C ILE A 242 29.08 2.87 0.27
N TYR A 243 28.58 1.72 0.77
CA TYR A 243 27.68 0.84 0.01
C TYR A 243 26.40 0.41 0.74
N ASN A 244 25.81 1.26 1.56
CA ASN A 244 24.46 0.99 2.06
C ASN A 244 23.44 1.20 0.93
N THR A 245 22.77 0.14 0.49
CA THR A 245 21.67 0.16 -0.49
C THR A 245 20.65 1.26 -0.24
N VAL A 246 20.32 1.48 1.04
CA VAL A 246 19.34 2.48 1.46
C VAL A 246 19.89 3.88 1.16
N MET A 247 21.15 4.14 1.50
CA MET A 247 21.80 5.42 1.22
C MET A 247 21.90 5.70 -0.29
N LEU A 248 22.26 4.69 -1.09
CA LEU A 248 22.27 4.80 -2.55
C LEU A 248 20.89 5.13 -3.11
N THR A 249 19.84 4.55 -2.52
CA THR A 249 18.44 4.86 -2.87
C THR A 249 18.06 6.29 -2.54
N GLY A 250 18.47 6.79 -1.38
CA GLY A 250 18.26 8.20 -1.05
C GLY A 250 19.01 9.16 -1.99
N LEU A 251 20.28 8.88 -2.27
CA LEU A 251 21.09 9.68 -3.19
C LEU A 251 20.51 9.70 -4.60
N ALA A 252 20.08 8.55 -5.08
CA ALA A 252 19.40 8.39 -6.35
C ALA A 252 18.13 9.24 -6.43
N SER A 253 17.24 9.16 -5.42
CA SER A 253 16.04 10.01 -5.35
C SER A 253 16.37 11.52 -5.41
N ILE A 254 17.45 11.96 -4.78
CA ILE A 254 17.91 13.36 -4.87
C ILE A 254 18.31 13.69 -6.31
N VAL A 255 19.10 12.84 -6.98
CA VAL A 255 19.50 13.05 -8.38
C VAL A 255 18.27 13.10 -9.29
N PHE A 256 17.26 12.28 -9.05
CA PHE A 256 16.05 12.21 -9.89
C PHE A 256 15.13 13.40 -9.72
N SER A 257 15.31 14.17 -8.65
CA SER A 257 14.60 15.42 -8.47
C SER A 257 15.16 16.55 -9.34
N ILE A 258 16.41 16.44 -9.83
CA ILE A 258 17.10 17.50 -10.59
C ILE A 258 16.32 17.97 -11.84
N PRO A 259 15.74 17.08 -12.68
CA PRO A 259 14.91 17.52 -13.80
C PRO A 259 13.73 18.42 -13.37
N TYR A 260 13.11 18.17 -12.22
CA TYR A 260 12.02 19.01 -11.73
C TYR A 260 12.48 20.44 -11.41
N ILE A 261 13.66 20.63 -10.81
CA ILE A 261 14.15 21.99 -10.56
C ILE A 261 14.56 22.71 -11.86
N ILE A 262 15.09 21.98 -12.85
CA ILE A 262 15.37 22.54 -14.18
C ILE A 262 14.07 23.05 -14.82
N SER A 263 13.00 22.26 -14.75
CA SER A 263 11.66 22.66 -15.20
C SER A 263 11.17 23.94 -14.53
N ALA A 264 11.38 24.08 -13.22
CA ALA A 264 10.96 25.26 -12.47
C ALA A 264 11.68 26.54 -12.93
N VAL A 265 12.98 26.44 -13.26
CA VAL A 265 13.82 27.58 -13.65
C VAL A 265 13.57 27.99 -15.11
N VAL A 266 13.45 27.02 -16.02
CA VAL A 266 13.27 27.32 -17.45
C VAL A 266 11.87 27.88 -17.75
N ASN A 267 10.87 27.50 -16.95
CA ASN A 267 9.49 28.01 -17.05
C ASN A 267 8.88 27.92 -18.47
N SER A 268 9.15 26.82 -19.16
CA SER A 268 8.57 26.49 -20.47
C SER A 268 7.78 25.20 -20.37
N ALA A 269 6.56 25.17 -20.92
CA ALA A 269 5.67 24.02 -20.86
C ALA A 269 6.27 22.76 -21.51
N GLU A 270 6.92 22.93 -22.66
CA GLU A 270 7.56 21.83 -23.41
C GLU A 270 8.74 21.25 -22.63
N VAL A 271 9.59 22.13 -22.09
CA VAL A 271 10.74 21.72 -21.27
C VAL A 271 10.26 21.05 -20.00
N ALA A 272 9.21 21.58 -19.36
CA ALA A 272 8.65 21.01 -18.15
C ALA A 272 8.15 19.58 -18.38
N ARG A 273 7.36 19.34 -19.43
CA ARG A 273 6.91 17.98 -19.79
C ARG A 273 8.08 17.05 -20.08
N ALA A 274 9.06 17.51 -20.85
CA ALA A 274 10.25 16.73 -21.17
C ALA A 274 11.06 16.37 -19.91
N MET A 275 11.21 17.30 -18.96
CA MET A 275 11.92 17.07 -17.70
C MET A 275 11.16 16.12 -16.77
N PHE A 276 9.82 16.19 -16.73
CA PHE A 276 9.01 15.24 -15.96
C PHE A 276 9.13 13.82 -16.53
N TRP A 277 9.04 13.65 -17.86
CA TRP A 277 9.32 12.36 -18.52
C TRP A 277 10.74 11.87 -18.27
N THR A 278 11.72 12.78 -18.31
CA THR A 278 13.12 12.46 -18.02
C THR A 278 13.28 11.94 -16.59
N SER A 279 12.69 12.63 -15.60
CA SER A 279 12.71 12.17 -14.21
C SER A 279 12.04 10.80 -14.08
N PHE A 280 10.86 10.60 -14.69
CA PHE A 280 10.16 9.32 -14.69
C PHE A 280 11.04 8.19 -15.27
N GLY A 281 11.63 8.40 -16.45
CA GLY A 281 12.48 7.41 -17.10
C GLY A 281 13.70 7.03 -16.26
N ILE A 282 14.37 8.02 -15.64
CA ILE A 282 15.50 7.77 -14.75
C ILE A 282 15.05 7.00 -13.50
N GLN A 283 13.92 7.37 -12.88
CA GLN A 283 13.39 6.68 -11.71
C GLN A 283 13.03 5.22 -11.97
N ILE A 284 12.46 4.91 -13.14
CA ILE A 284 12.17 3.54 -13.58
C ILE A 284 13.48 2.77 -13.81
N ALA A 285 14.41 3.35 -14.57
CA ALA A 285 15.71 2.73 -14.84
C ALA A 285 16.47 2.41 -13.53
N TYR A 286 16.42 3.33 -12.55
CA TYR A 286 17.00 3.13 -11.23
C TYR A 286 16.29 2.03 -10.43
N SER A 287 14.95 2.10 -10.38
CA SER A 287 14.12 1.10 -9.69
C SER A 287 14.42 -0.31 -10.17
N ILE A 288 14.76 -0.47 -11.45
CA ILE A 288 15.14 -1.74 -12.04
C ILE A 288 16.61 -2.08 -11.76
N SER A 289 17.52 -1.14 -12.02
CA SER A 289 18.96 -1.39 -11.99
C SER A 289 19.50 -1.66 -10.59
N VAL A 290 19.07 -0.92 -9.55
CA VAL A 290 19.67 -1.09 -8.23
C VAL A 290 19.38 -2.43 -7.58
N PRO A 291 18.13 -2.90 -7.46
CA PRO A 291 17.87 -4.21 -6.87
C PRO A 291 18.60 -5.36 -7.59
N LEU A 292 18.78 -5.24 -8.92
CA LEU A 292 19.43 -6.26 -9.74
C LEU A 292 20.96 -6.20 -9.66
N THR A 293 21.55 -5.04 -9.96
CA THR A 293 23.02 -4.86 -10.00
C THR A 293 23.62 -4.99 -8.60
N LEU A 294 22.92 -4.51 -7.57
CA LEU A 294 23.40 -4.56 -6.21
C LEU A 294 23.37 -5.97 -5.63
N ARG A 295 22.34 -6.77 -5.98
CA ARG A 295 22.30 -8.18 -5.62
C ARG A 295 23.51 -8.92 -6.20
N GLU A 296 23.81 -8.68 -7.48
CA GLU A 296 24.91 -9.37 -8.15
C GLU A 296 26.28 -8.90 -7.64
N PHE A 297 26.44 -7.60 -7.38
CA PHE A 297 27.74 -7.03 -7.01
C PHE A 297 28.07 -7.18 -5.52
N LEU A 298 27.12 -6.94 -4.62
CA LEU A 298 27.37 -6.98 -3.17
C LEU A 298 27.32 -8.41 -2.60
N HIS A 299 26.30 -9.21 -2.93
CA HIS A 299 26.15 -10.54 -2.31
C HIS A 299 27.18 -11.55 -2.82
N LYS A 300 27.53 -11.55 -4.11
CA LYS A 300 28.54 -12.50 -4.63
C LYS A 300 29.92 -12.25 -4.02
N ARG A 301 30.24 -10.99 -3.70
CA ARG A 301 31.59 -10.61 -3.25
C ARG A 301 31.75 -10.59 -1.73
N ARG A 302 30.65 -10.53 -0.95
CA ARG A 302 30.70 -10.46 0.52
C ARG A 302 29.57 -11.25 1.18
N ARG A 303 29.81 -12.54 1.45
CA ARG A 303 28.88 -13.45 2.16
C ARG A 303 28.49 -13.00 3.58
N SER A 304 29.24 -12.08 4.20
CA SER A 304 28.95 -11.55 5.53
C SER A 304 28.22 -10.19 5.52
N ALA A 305 27.79 -9.70 4.36
CA ALA A 305 27.12 -8.40 4.27
C ALA A 305 25.70 -8.46 4.84
N VAL A 306 25.36 -7.48 5.68
CA VAL A 306 23.98 -7.23 6.11
C VAL A 306 23.26 -6.53 4.97
N THR A 307 22.08 -7.02 4.60
CA THR A 307 21.25 -6.38 3.57
C THR A 307 19.85 -6.09 4.09
N PRO A 308 19.32 -4.88 3.83
CA PRO A 308 17.97 -4.53 4.25
C PRO A 308 16.98 -5.50 3.60
N ALA A 309 16.04 -6.00 4.39
CA ALA A 309 14.97 -6.84 3.90
C ALA A 309 13.66 -6.06 3.94
N ILE A 310 12.75 -6.36 3.01
CA ILE A 310 11.42 -5.75 2.92
C ILE A 310 10.42 -6.71 3.56
N ASN A 311 9.49 -6.18 4.34
CA ASN A 311 8.42 -6.91 5.00
C ASN A 311 7.37 -7.03 3.93
N ILE A 312 7.32 -8.21 3.32
CA ILE A 312 6.55 -8.43 2.10
C ILE A 312 5.05 -8.29 2.40
N GLU A 313 4.61 -8.73 3.58
CA GLU A 313 3.22 -8.60 4.00
C GLU A 313 2.82 -7.13 4.10
N ALA A 314 3.58 -6.34 4.86
CA ALA A 314 3.30 -4.91 5.03
C ALA A 314 3.43 -4.12 3.72
N PHE A 315 4.38 -4.49 2.86
CA PHE A 315 4.55 -3.83 1.57
C PHE A 315 3.41 -4.15 0.60
N SER A 316 2.97 -5.41 0.55
CA SER A 316 1.82 -5.84 -0.24
C SER A 316 0.52 -5.21 0.25
N GLU A 317 0.34 -5.12 1.57
CA GLU A 317 -0.81 -4.45 2.20
C GLU A 317 -0.88 -2.98 1.77
N LYS A 318 0.25 -2.27 1.72
CA LYS A 318 0.33 -0.88 1.22
C LYS A 318 -0.12 -0.75 -0.23
N PHE A 319 0.28 -1.67 -1.11
CA PHE A 319 -0.24 -1.70 -2.49
C PHE A 319 -1.75 -1.94 -2.54
N GLY A 320 -2.27 -2.79 -1.66
CA GLY A 320 -3.71 -2.95 -1.49
C GLY A 320 -4.41 -1.65 -1.07
N LEU A 321 -3.85 -0.92 -0.10
CA LEU A 321 -4.42 0.35 0.36
C LEU A 321 -4.47 1.41 -0.75
N ILE A 322 -3.39 1.61 -1.50
CA ILE A 322 -3.42 2.56 -2.62
C ILE A 322 -4.36 2.11 -3.74
N THR A 323 -4.52 0.79 -3.96
CA THR A 323 -5.51 0.27 -4.90
C THR A 323 -6.93 0.66 -4.45
N LEU A 324 -7.26 0.47 -3.17
CA LEU A 324 -8.55 0.90 -2.61
C LEU A 324 -8.76 2.41 -2.74
N ILE A 325 -7.73 3.21 -2.48
CA ILE A 325 -7.78 4.67 -2.67
C ILE A 325 -8.11 5.02 -4.13
N THR A 326 -7.44 4.39 -5.10
CA THR A 326 -7.68 4.66 -6.52
C THR A 326 -9.03 4.16 -7.02
N LEU A 327 -9.55 3.06 -6.46
CA LEU A 327 -10.92 2.61 -6.70
C LEU A 327 -11.93 3.59 -6.08
N GLY A 328 -11.59 4.16 -4.92
CA GLY A 328 -12.35 5.19 -4.22
C GLY A 328 -12.68 6.40 -5.10
N GLU A 329 -11.81 6.72 -6.06
CA GLU A 329 -12.03 7.81 -7.01
C GLU A 329 -13.27 7.59 -7.88
N SER A 330 -13.65 6.34 -8.16
CA SER A 330 -14.90 6.05 -8.87
C SER A 330 -16.11 6.50 -8.07
N PHE A 331 -16.09 6.37 -6.74
CA PHE A 331 -17.17 6.85 -5.87
C PHE A 331 -17.17 8.37 -5.76
N ILE A 332 -16.00 8.97 -5.55
CA ILE A 332 -15.84 10.43 -5.47
C ILE A 332 -16.37 11.08 -6.76
N SER A 333 -15.98 10.54 -7.91
CA SER A 333 -16.48 10.96 -9.21
C SER A 333 -18.00 10.83 -9.32
N LEU A 334 -18.60 9.70 -8.92
CA LEU A 334 -20.06 9.55 -9.00
C LEU A 334 -20.79 10.53 -8.07
N LEU A 335 -20.30 10.71 -6.84
CA LEU A 335 -20.94 11.54 -5.82
C LEU A 335 -20.88 13.02 -6.18
N PHE A 336 -19.69 13.54 -6.54
CA PHE A 336 -19.57 14.95 -6.92
C PHE A 336 -20.35 15.28 -8.19
N GLU A 337 -20.25 14.41 -9.21
CA GLU A 337 -20.97 14.64 -10.46
C GLU A 337 -22.48 14.55 -10.31
N SER A 338 -22.95 13.63 -9.46
CA SER A 338 -24.38 13.55 -9.14
C SER A 338 -24.93 14.84 -8.52
N ALA A 339 -24.13 15.53 -7.70
CA ALA A 339 -24.53 16.77 -7.05
C ALA A 339 -24.71 17.92 -8.06
N LEU A 340 -23.90 17.94 -9.13
CA LEU A 340 -23.98 18.98 -10.18
C LEU A 340 -25.22 18.84 -11.06
N VAL A 341 -25.71 17.61 -11.28
CA VAL A 341 -26.86 17.34 -12.15
C VAL A 341 -28.14 17.00 -11.40
N ALA A 342 -28.12 17.08 -10.06
CA ALA A 342 -29.21 16.67 -9.19
C ALA A 342 -30.53 17.40 -9.48
N SER A 343 -31.56 16.65 -9.87
CA SER A 343 -32.94 17.12 -9.91
C SER A 343 -33.89 15.94 -9.65
N PRO A 344 -35.12 16.20 -9.15
CA PRO A 344 -36.10 15.14 -8.93
C PRO A 344 -36.39 14.30 -10.18
N GLU A 345 -36.43 14.93 -11.35
CA GLU A 345 -36.67 14.30 -12.65
C GLU A 345 -35.53 13.37 -13.07
N ARG A 346 -34.28 13.66 -12.67
CA ARG A 346 -33.07 12.90 -13.03
C ARG A 346 -32.66 11.85 -12.00
N ALA A 347 -33.30 11.85 -10.83
CA ALA A 347 -32.91 11.01 -9.69
C ALA A 347 -32.81 9.52 -10.07
N GLY A 348 -33.76 9.00 -10.86
CA GLY A 348 -33.76 7.60 -11.27
C GLY A 348 -32.51 7.17 -12.06
N VAL A 349 -32.06 7.98 -13.01
CA VAL A 349 -30.86 7.66 -13.81
C VAL A 349 -29.58 7.90 -13.03
N ILE A 350 -29.52 8.94 -12.18
CA ILE A 350 -28.39 9.15 -11.28
C ILE A 350 -28.18 7.92 -10.39
N VAL A 351 -29.27 7.42 -9.78
CA VAL A 351 -29.23 6.20 -8.95
C VAL A 351 -28.87 4.97 -9.78
N ALA A 352 -29.43 4.81 -10.98
CA ALA A 352 -29.11 3.68 -11.85
C ALA A 352 -27.62 3.65 -12.24
N VAL A 353 -27.06 4.77 -12.69
CA VAL A 353 -25.63 4.88 -13.00
C VAL A 353 -24.78 4.68 -11.75
N GLY A 354 -25.21 5.21 -10.60
CA GLY A 354 -24.53 5.00 -9.32
C GLY A 354 -24.44 3.52 -8.92
N ILE A 355 -25.53 2.76 -9.06
CA ILE A 355 -25.54 1.31 -8.79
C ILE A 355 -24.63 0.56 -9.76
N LEU A 356 -24.68 0.87 -11.06
CA LEU A 356 -23.82 0.25 -12.06
C LEU A 356 -22.33 0.57 -11.80
N GLY A 357 -22.02 1.82 -11.47
CA GLY A 357 -20.67 2.27 -11.14
C GLY A 357 -20.12 1.64 -9.86
N LEU A 358 -20.95 1.49 -8.82
CA LEU A 358 -20.62 0.70 -7.62
C LEU A 358 -20.33 -0.76 -7.99
N GLY A 359 -21.17 -1.36 -8.84
CA GLY A 359 -20.96 -2.72 -9.32
C GLY A 359 -19.66 -2.92 -10.09
N ILE A 360 -19.28 -1.96 -10.95
CA ILE A 360 -17.97 -1.94 -11.64
C ILE A 360 -16.84 -1.89 -10.62
N THR A 361 -16.90 -0.93 -9.70
CA THR A 361 -15.84 -0.68 -8.71
C THR A 361 -15.65 -1.86 -7.77
N TYR A 362 -16.75 -2.45 -7.30
CA TYR A 362 -16.73 -3.66 -6.47
C TYR A 362 -16.15 -4.86 -7.22
N SER A 363 -16.53 -5.05 -8.49
CA SER A 363 -15.99 -6.12 -9.32
C SER A 363 -14.46 -5.98 -9.51
N LEU A 364 -13.96 -4.76 -9.74
CA LEU A 364 -12.51 -4.50 -9.84
C LEU A 364 -11.78 -4.74 -8.51
N MET A 365 -12.41 -4.37 -7.39
CA MET A 365 -11.92 -4.64 -6.03
C MET A 365 -11.78 -6.16 -5.81
N THR A 366 -12.82 -6.94 -6.10
CA THR A 366 -12.81 -8.41 -6.00
C THR A 366 -11.78 -9.04 -6.94
N ILE A 367 -11.67 -8.56 -8.19
CA ILE A 367 -10.64 -9.01 -9.12
C ILE A 367 -9.24 -8.82 -8.53
N TYR A 368 -8.97 -7.68 -7.92
CA TYR A 368 -7.66 -7.41 -7.36
C TYR A 368 -7.38 -8.21 -6.07
N PHE A 369 -8.28 -8.18 -5.08
CA PHE A 369 -8.02 -8.79 -3.77
C PHE A 369 -8.31 -10.29 -3.71
N ASP A 370 -9.47 -10.70 -4.18
CA ASP A 370 -9.96 -12.07 -4.00
C ASP A 370 -9.56 -13.01 -5.12
N ILE A 371 -9.20 -12.47 -6.29
CA ILE A 371 -8.87 -13.24 -7.49
C ILE A 371 -7.37 -13.17 -7.80
N ASP A 372 -6.80 -11.98 -7.91
CA ASP A 372 -5.41 -11.82 -8.34
C ASP A 372 -4.41 -11.90 -7.18
N ASN A 373 -4.71 -11.31 -6.01
CA ASN A 373 -3.80 -11.35 -4.85
C ASN A 373 -4.04 -12.53 -3.90
N LYS A 374 -5.07 -13.34 -4.15
CA LYS A 374 -5.33 -14.54 -3.36
C LYS A 374 -4.37 -15.65 -3.76
N ILE A 375 -3.42 -15.96 -2.89
CA ILE A 375 -2.40 -16.98 -3.10
C ILE A 375 -2.97 -18.34 -2.66
N LEU A 376 -3.13 -19.28 -3.60
CA LEU A 376 -3.57 -20.64 -3.30
C LEU A 376 -2.44 -21.48 -2.65
N PRO A 377 -2.75 -22.62 -1.99
CA PRO A 377 -1.71 -23.48 -1.44
C PRO A 377 -0.66 -23.87 -2.49
N GLY A 378 0.61 -23.78 -2.13
CA GLY A 378 1.73 -24.02 -3.07
C GLY A 378 2.01 -22.90 -4.08
N GLU A 379 1.17 -21.85 -4.17
CA GLU A 379 1.52 -20.61 -4.87
C GLU A 379 2.45 -19.74 -4.03
N LYS A 380 3.23 -18.89 -4.72
CA LYS A 380 4.09 -17.89 -4.07
C LYS A 380 3.85 -16.52 -4.68
N HIS A 381 3.70 -15.53 -3.80
CA HIS A 381 3.62 -14.13 -4.19
C HIS A 381 4.89 -13.71 -4.97
N ALA A 382 4.74 -12.75 -5.88
CA ALA A 382 5.77 -12.39 -6.87
C ALA A 382 7.04 -11.88 -6.19
N ILE A 383 6.85 -11.08 -5.14
CA ILE A 383 7.92 -10.54 -4.29
C ILE A 383 8.68 -11.65 -3.56
N ARG A 384 8.00 -12.75 -3.17
CA ARG A 384 8.60 -13.86 -2.42
C ARG A 384 9.38 -14.81 -3.34
N TYR A 385 8.90 -15.02 -4.56
CA TYR A 385 9.44 -16.05 -5.44
C TYR A 385 10.64 -15.59 -6.26
N ALA A 386 10.55 -14.43 -6.93
CA ALA A 386 11.59 -13.99 -7.86
C ALA A 386 11.72 -12.46 -7.90
N ALA A 387 12.92 -11.96 -7.64
CA ALA A 387 13.20 -10.51 -7.60
C ALA A 387 12.73 -9.76 -8.85
N LYS A 388 12.97 -10.32 -10.06
CA LYS A 388 12.51 -9.72 -11.33
C LYS A 388 10.98 -9.63 -11.41
N LYS A 389 10.28 -10.67 -10.95
CA LYS A 389 8.81 -10.72 -10.94
C LYS A 389 8.22 -9.80 -9.87
N GLY A 390 8.80 -9.75 -8.68
CA GLY A 390 8.41 -8.81 -7.63
C GLY A 390 8.60 -7.35 -8.04
N LEU A 391 9.70 -7.04 -8.74
CA LEU A 391 9.96 -5.72 -9.30
C LEU A 391 8.95 -5.36 -10.39
N LEU A 392 8.72 -6.25 -11.36
CA LEU A 392 7.73 -6.04 -12.41
C LEU A 392 6.33 -5.82 -11.80
N TRP A 393 5.92 -6.68 -10.87
CA TRP A 393 4.67 -6.56 -10.12
C TRP A 393 4.56 -5.19 -9.45
N SER A 394 5.61 -4.71 -8.78
CA SER A 394 5.61 -3.40 -8.10
C SER A 394 5.48 -2.23 -9.08
N LEU A 395 6.11 -2.30 -10.26
CA LEU A 395 6.08 -1.22 -11.25
C LEU A 395 4.77 -1.19 -12.06
N VAL A 396 4.18 -2.35 -12.35
CA VAL A 396 2.90 -2.45 -13.07
C VAL A 396 1.76 -1.78 -12.31
N HIS A 397 1.81 -1.75 -10.97
CA HIS A 397 0.83 -1.05 -10.14
C HIS A 397 0.69 0.43 -10.47
N LEU A 398 1.77 1.12 -10.89
CA LEU A 398 1.68 2.51 -11.31
C LEU A 398 0.66 2.68 -12.44
N PHE A 399 0.80 1.87 -13.49
CA PHE A 399 -0.08 1.94 -14.65
C PHE A 399 -1.48 1.43 -14.33
N TYR A 400 -1.57 0.37 -13.53
CA TYR A 400 -2.85 -0.14 -13.03
C TYR A 400 -3.66 0.96 -12.32
N HIS A 401 -3.07 1.65 -11.33
CA HIS A 401 -3.74 2.72 -10.60
C HIS A 401 -4.09 3.93 -11.49
N ALA A 402 -3.19 4.32 -12.38
CA ALA A 402 -3.46 5.40 -13.33
C ALA A 402 -4.70 5.08 -14.18
N CYS A 403 -4.78 3.86 -14.72
CA CYS A 403 -5.92 3.42 -15.53
C CYS A 403 -7.23 3.34 -14.74
N LEU A 404 -7.20 2.98 -13.45
CA LEU A 404 -8.39 3.03 -12.59
C LEU A 404 -8.94 4.45 -12.45
N ILE A 405 -8.06 5.44 -12.25
CA ILE A 405 -8.47 6.85 -12.16
C ILE A 405 -9.00 7.36 -13.51
N LEU A 406 -8.36 7.01 -14.64
CA LEU A 406 -8.87 7.37 -15.97
C LEU A 406 -10.29 6.80 -16.18
N GLY A 407 -10.52 5.53 -15.81
CA GLY A 407 -11.84 4.91 -15.86
C GLY A 407 -12.86 5.62 -14.97
N ALA A 408 -12.46 5.98 -13.75
CA ALA A 408 -13.28 6.73 -12.80
C ALA A 408 -13.70 8.11 -13.35
N THR A 409 -12.77 8.86 -13.94
CA THR A 409 -13.09 10.16 -14.57
C THR A 409 -14.13 9.99 -15.69
N GLY A 410 -13.95 8.99 -16.56
CA GLY A 410 -14.91 8.67 -17.62
C GLY A 410 -16.27 8.23 -17.08
N LEU A 411 -16.33 7.59 -15.90
CA LEU A 411 -17.56 7.18 -15.26
C LEU A 411 -18.38 8.38 -14.74
N GLY A 412 -17.72 9.40 -14.17
CA GLY A 412 -18.38 10.66 -13.79
C GLY A 412 -19.03 11.38 -14.97
N GLU A 413 -18.32 11.48 -16.08
CA GLU A 413 -18.83 12.07 -17.32
C GLU A 413 -19.98 11.26 -17.92
N ALA A 414 -19.91 9.93 -17.85
CA ALA A 414 -21.01 9.09 -18.27
C ALA A 414 -22.26 9.31 -17.40
N LEU A 415 -22.11 9.60 -16.11
CA LEU A 415 -23.21 9.99 -15.22
C LEU A 415 -23.84 11.31 -15.65
N GLN A 416 -23.04 12.36 -15.82
CA GLN A 416 -23.54 13.67 -16.29
C GLN A 416 -24.27 13.53 -17.63
N ALA A 417 -23.63 12.89 -18.62
CA ALA A 417 -24.20 12.69 -19.94
C ALA A 417 -25.50 11.86 -19.90
N SER A 418 -25.58 10.86 -19.02
CA SER A 418 -26.82 10.09 -18.80
C SER A 418 -27.92 10.97 -18.22
N ALA A 419 -27.62 11.81 -17.24
CA ALA A 419 -28.60 12.70 -16.62
C ALA A 419 -29.12 13.76 -17.62
N GLU A 420 -28.25 14.32 -18.45
CA GLU A 420 -28.63 15.28 -19.50
C GLU A 420 -29.46 14.67 -20.62
N SER A 421 -29.22 13.40 -20.94
CA SER A 421 -29.95 12.68 -22.00
C SER A 421 -31.46 12.68 -21.75
N ILE A 422 -31.88 12.52 -20.49
CA ILE A 422 -33.30 12.53 -20.10
C ILE A 422 -33.91 13.90 -20.34
N THR A 423 -33.23 14.98 -19.94
CA THR A 423 -33.78 16.33 -20.12
C THR A 423 -33.95 16.67 -21.60
N LYS A 424 -33.06 16.19 -22.46
CA LYS A 424 -33.21 16.34 -23.92
C LYS A 424 -34.38 15.53 -24.44
N VAL A 425 -34.58 14.30 -23.95
CA VAL A 425 -35.74 13.47 -24.31
C VAL A 425 -37.04 14.09 -23.81
N GLU A 426 -37.09 14.66 -22.60
CA GLU A 426 -38.29 15.32 -22.07
C GLU A 426 -38.62 16.61 -22.80
N LYS A 427 -37.62 17.45 -23.11
CA LYS A 427 -37.81 18.65 -23.93
C LYS A 427 -38.23 18.30 -25.34
N SER A 428 -37.55 17.34 -25.96
CA SER A 428 -37.93 16.83 -27.28
C SER A 428 -39.30 16.18 -27.23
N ALA A 429 -39.69 15.46 -26.18
CA ALA A 429 -41.04 14.92 -26.03
C ALA A 429 -42.08 16.02 -25.82
N ARG A 430 -41.77 17.12 -25.12
CA ARG A 430 -42.67 18.29 -25.02
C ARG A 430 -42.80 19.02 -26.35
N GLU A 431 -41.69 19.28 -27.04
CA GLU A 431 -41.66 19.88 -28.38
C GLU A 431 -42.29 18.96 -29.43
N VAL A 432 -42.10 17.64 -29.31
CA VAL A 432 -42.74 16.62 -30.12
C VAL A 432 -44.20 16.55 -29.75
N ILE A 433 -44.65 16.64 -28.49
CA ILE A 433 -46.09 16.72 -28.18
C ILE A 433 -46.69 17.99 -28.78
N GLU A 434 -45.99 19.12 -28.75
CA GLU A 434 -46.38 20.37 -29.44
C GLU A 434 -46.35 20.24 -30.97
N ALA A 435 -45.41 19.46 -31.53
CA ALA A 435 -45.25 19.20 -32.97
C ALA A 435 -46.04 17.98 -33.48
N SER A 436 -46.53 17.10 -32.60
CA SER A 436 -47.41 15.95 -32.87
C SER A 436 -48.83 16.42 -33.14
N ILE A 437 -49.13 17.69 -32.80
CA ILE A 437 -50.25 18.43 -33.37
C ILE A 437 -50.01 18.72 -34.88
N ARG A 438 -48.84 18.43 -35.46
CA ARG A 438 -48.53 18.69 -36.89
C ARG A 438 -47.85 17.60 -37.72
N ALA A 439 -47.00 16.69 -37.24
CA ALA A 439 -46.55 15.51 -37.99
C ALA A 439 -45.53 14.66 -37.22
N GLU A 440 -45.52 13.37 -37.53
CA GLU A 440 -44.67 12.30 -36.99
C GLU A 440 -43.21 12.29 -37.47
N GLU A 441 -42.41 11.55 -36.68
CA GLU A 441 -41.11 10.91 -36.94
C GLU A 441 -39.79 11.68 -36.67
N GLY A 442 -39.04 11.15 -35.69
CA GLY A 442 -37.61 11.46 -35.49
C GLY A 442 -37.11 11.26 -34.05
N GLY A 443 -36.97 10.02 -33.57
CA GLY A 443 -36.42 9.71 -32.25
C GLY A 443 -34.92 10.00 -32.16
N GLY A 444 -34.56 11.17 -31.62
CA GLY A 444 -33.17 11.57 -31.40
C GLY A 444 -32.56 10.94 -30.14
N THR A 445 -31.83 9.84 -30.29
CA THR A 445 -30.98 9.32 -29.20
C THR A 445 -29.76 10.22 -29.05
N THR A 446 -29.48 10.67 -27.83
CA THR A 446 -28.29 11.45 -27.50
C THR A 446 -27.07 10.53 -27.48
N VAL A 447 -26.23 10.67 -28.51
CA VAL A 447 -25.00 9.87 -28.67
C VAL A 447 -23.99 10.30 -27.60
N PHE A 448 -23.43 9.35 -26.85
CA PHE A 448 -22.35 9.65 -25.90
C PHE A 448 -21.09 10.07 -26.65
N ASP A 449 -20.40 11.12 -26.21
CA ASP A 449 -19.19 11.60 -26.89
C ASP A 449 -18.12 10.49 -26.94
N ALA A 450 -17.55 10.28 -28.13
CA ALA A 450 -16.52 9.28 -28.37
C ALA A 450 -15.33 9.43 -27.41
N LYS A 451 -14.92 10.67 -27.10
CA LYS A 451 -13.76 10.92 -26.24
C LYS A 451 -13.97 10.35 -24.82
N TRP A 452 -15.18 10.51 -24.27
CA TRP A 452 -15.54 10.01 -22.94
C TRP A 452 -15.80 8.51 -22.92
N ARG A 453 -16.38 7.97 -24.00
CA ARG A 453 -16.46 6.51 -24.19
C ARG A 453 -15.08 5.86 -24.15
N TRP A 454 -14.12 6.42 -24.88
CA TRP A 454 -12.74 5.94 -24.87
C TRP A 454 -12.12 6.04 -23.49
N LEU A 455 -12.28 7.17 -22.79
CA LEU A 455 -11.69 7.35 -21.46
C LEU A 455 -12.21 6.30 -20.45
N LEU A 456 -13.54 6.10 -20.41
CA LEU A 456 -14.18 5.10 -19.55
C LEU A 456 -13.75 3.67 -19.90
N CYS A 457 -13.90 3.28 -21.18
CA CYS A 457 -13.70 1.90 -21.60
C CYS A 457 -12.21 1.53 -21.64
N ALA A 458 -11.35 2.42 -22.15
CA ALA A 458 -9.91 2.19 -22.16
C ALA A 458 -9.29 2.28 -20.77
N GLY A 459 -9.79 3.16 -19.90
CA GLY A 459 -9.36 3.24 -18.50
C GLY A 459 -9.56 1.90 -17.78
N TYR A 460 -10.81 1.45 -17.64
CA TYR A 460 -11.06 0.18 -16.96
C TYR A 460 -10.55 -1.05 -17.73
N GLY A 461 -10.61 -1.04 -19.07
CA GLY A 461 -10.06 -2.11 -19.89
C GLY A 461 -8.55 -2.27 -19.69
N ALA A 462 -7.78 -1.18 -19.75
CA ALA A 462 -6.35 -1.22 -19.49
C ALA A 462 -6.04 -1.60 -18.04
N ALA A 463 -6.84 -1.16 -17.06
CA ALA A 463 -6.69 -1.58 -15.67
C ALA A 463 -6.79 -3.12 -15.53
N ILE A 464 -7.77 -3.76 -16.18
CA ILE A 464 -7.91 -5.23 -16.15
C ILE A 464 -6.75 -5.93 -16.86
N LEU A 465 -6.22 -5.36 -17.95
CA LEU A 465 -5.01 -5.88 -18.60
C LEU A 465 -3.78 -5.78 -17.67
N PHE A 466 -3.60 -4.66 -16.97
CA PHE A 466 -2.53 -4.54 -15.99
C PHE A 466 -2.73 -5.47 -14.79
N SER A 467 -3.96 -5.68 -14.31
CA SER A 467 -4.24 -6.67 -13.26
C SER A 467 -3.95 -8.10 -13.73
N THR A 468 -4.17 -8.41 -15.01
CA THR A 468 -3.73 -9.67 -15.63
C THR A 468 -2.21 -9.82 -15.54
N LEU A 469 -1.45 -8.77 -15.88
CA LEU A 469 0.01 -8.76 -15.76
C LEU A 469 0.48 -8.92 -14.31
N LEU A 470 -0.23 -8.33 -13.34
CA LEU A 470 0.03 -8.52 -11.91
C LEU A 470 -0.13 -9.99 -11.52
N SER A 471 -1.24 -10.63 -11.90
CA SER A 471 -1.50 -12.06 -11.61
C SER A 471 -0.48 -12.99 -12.28
N MET A 472 -0.02 -12.66 -13.50
CA MET A 472 1.04 -13.39 -14.21
C MET A 472 2.41 -13.31 -13.52
N CYS A 473 2.63 -12.36 -12.61
CA CYS A 473 3.87 -12.25 -11.86
C CYS A 473 3.97 -13.25 -10.70
N HIS A 474 2.84 -13.75 -10.19
CA HIS A 474 2.81 -14.75 -9.13
C HIS A 474 3.20 -16.14 -9.64
N GLN A 475 3.86 -16.93 -8.80
CA GLN A 475 4.19 -18.31 -9.13
C GLN A 475 2.92 -19.17 -9.12
N LYS A 476 2.69 -19.93 -10.20
CA LYS A 476 1.60 -20.91 -10.28
C LYS A 476 1.88 -22.08 -9.33
N GLY A 477 0.84 -22.48 -8.61
CA GLY A 477 0.84 -23.61 -7.70
C GLY A 477 0.16 -24.84 -8.34
N PRO A 478 0.28 -26.01 -7.71
CA PRO A 478 -0.33 -27.24 -8.21
C PRO A 478 -1.86 -27.12 -8.32
N TYR A 479 -2.50 -26.39 -7.41
CA TYR A 479 -3.96 -26.29 -7.35
C TYR A 479 -4.57 -25.22 -8.26
N SER A 480 -3.76 -24.41 -8.95
CA SER A 480 -4.24 -23.27 -9.76
C SER A 480 -4.47 -23.66 -11.22
N VAL A 481 -5.25 -24.71 -11.47
CA VAL A 481 -5.40 -25.32 -12.79
C VAL A 481 -5.97 -24.32 -13.80
N THR A 482 -6.96 -23.53 -13.39
CA THR A 482 -7.67 -22.60 -14.29
C THR A 482 -6.90 -21.32 -14.60
N LYS A 483 -5.81 -21.01 -13.89
CA LYS A 483 -5.14 -19.69 -13.90
C LYS A 483 -4.85 -19.15 -15.30
N TYR A 484 -4.20 -19.92 -16.18
CA TYR A 484 -3.82 -19.40 -17.50
C TYR A 484 -5.01 -19.25 -18.46
N TYR A 485 -5.98 -20.17 -18.39
CA TYR A 485 -7.21 -20.08 -19.19
C TYR A 485 -8.02 -18.86 -18.79
N ARG A 486 -8.15 -18.63 -17.48
CA ARG A 486 -8.81 -17.47 -16.88
C ARG A 486 -8.17 -16.16 -17.35
N LEU A 487 -6.86 -16.01 -17.18
CA LEU A 487 -6.13 -14.81 -17.59
C LEU A 487 -6.16 -14.58 -19.12
N GLY A 488 -6.11 -15.67 -19.90
CA GLY A 488 -6.25 -15.60 -21.36
C GLY A 488 -7.65 -15.15 -21.80
N ALA A 489 -8.70 -15.77 -21.26
CA ALA A 489 -10.09 -15.40 -21.54
C ALA A 489 -10.39 -13.95 -21.15
N ARG A 490 -9.97 -13.54 -19.95
CA ARG A 490 -10.04 -12.14 -19.49
C ARG A 490 -9.44 -11.18 -20.49
N THR A 491 -8.21 -11.44 -20.94
CA THR A 491 -7.48 -10.60 -21.90
C THR A 491 -8.26 -10.47 -23.22
N VAL A 492 -8.72 -11.59 -23.77
CA VAL A 492 -9.48 -11.61 -25.04
C VAL A 492 -10.80 -10.87 -24.90
N ILE A 493 -11.56 -11.13 -23.85
CA ILE A 493 -12.86 -10.48 -23.61
C ILE A 493 -12.68 -8.97 -23.48
N VAL A 494 -11.70 -8.50 -22.69
CA VAL A 494 -11.44 -7.07 -22.48
C VAL A 494 -11.03 -6.37 -23.77
N ILE A 495 -10.13 -6.98 -24.56
CA ILE A 495 -9.70 -6.41 -25.85
C ILE A 495 -10.89 -6.34 -26.81
N ALA A 496 -11.66 -7.42 -26.95
CA ALA A 496 -12.79 -7.50 -27.88
C ALA A 496 -13.97 -6.60 -27.48
N SER A 497 -14.20 -6.37 -26.18
CA SER A 497 -15.31 -5.56 -25.70
C SER A 497 -14.90 -4.11 -25.40
N LEU A 498 -14.09 -3.91 -24.36
CA LEU A 498 -13.80 -2.59 -23.79
C LEU A 498 -12.79 -1.77 -24.61
N LEU A 499 -11.87 -2.42 -25.33
CA LEU A 499 -10.86 -1.70 -26.12
C LEU A 499 -11.18 -1.59 -27.61
N THR A 500 -12.25 -2.25 -28.07
CA THR A 500 -12.65 -2.24 -29.49
C THR A 500 -14.14 -2.00 -29.66
N SER A 501 -15.00 -2.96 -29.32
CA SER A 501 -16.44 -2.90 -29.66
C SER A 501 -17.20 -1.71 -29.05
N VAL A 502 -17.08 -1.50 -27.73
CA VAL A 502 -17.84 -0.45 -27.03
C VAL A 502 -17.38 0.96 -27.39
N PRO A 503 -16.09 1.32 -27.35
CA PRO A 503 -15.66 2.68 -27.64
C PRO A 503 -15.85 3.10 -29.11
N LEU A 504 -15.83 2.14 -30.04
CA LEU A 504 -16.06 2.38 -31.47
C LEU A 504 -17.55 2.50 -31.85
N SER A 505 -18.47 2.12 -30.95
CA SER A 505 -19.89 2.20 -31.25
C SER A 505 -20.36 3.66 -31.33
N THR A 506 -21.11 4.00 -32.38
CA THR A 506 -21.60 5.36 -32.63
C THR A 506 -23.02 5.60 -32.13
N SER A 507 -23.78 4.56 -31.79
CA SER A 507 -25.21 4.64 -31.48
C SER A 507 -25.56 4.45 -30.00
N LEU A 508 -24.57 4.16 -29.15
CA LEU A 508 -24.85 3.87 -27.74
C LEU A 508 -25.09 5.15 -26.93
N SER A 509 -26.16 5.11 -26.13
CA SER A 509 -26.42 6.10 -25.09
C SER A 509 -25.38 5.98 -23.95
N PRO A 510 -25.11 7.05 -23.18
CA PRO A 510 -24.17 6.99 -22.07
C PRO A 510 -24.53 5.91 -21.03
N LEU A 511 -25.82 5.79 -20.69
CA LEU A 511 -26.31 4.75 -19.78
C LEU A 511 -26.09 3.33 -20.32
N SER A 512 -26.31 3.12 -21.61
CA SER A 512 -26.05 1.83 -22.26
C SER A 512 -24.56 1.48 -22.22
N VAL A 513 -23.66 2.45 -22.43
CA VAL A 513 -22.22 2.23 -22.32
C VAL A 513 -21.84 1.79 -20.92
N VAL A 514 -22.29 2.50 -19.88
CA VAL A 514 -22.03 2.12 -18.47
C VAL A 514 -22.60 0.72 -18.17
N GLY A 515 -23.81 0.43 -18.63
CA GLY A 515 -24.44 -0.88 -18.46
C GLY A 515 -23.64 -2.02 -19.11
N ILE A 516 -23.10 -1.82 -20.32
CA ILE A 516 -22.26 -2.81 -21.00
C ILE A 516 -20.93 -3.00 -20.26
N VAL A 517 -20.27 -1.90 -19.87
CA VAL A 517 -19.02 -1.95 -19.09
C VAL A 517 -19.24 -2.72 -17.79
N PHE A 518 -20.31 -2.43 -17.05
CA PHE A 518 -20.71 -3.17 -15.86
C PHE A 518 -20.92 -4.66 -16.16
N ALA A 519 -21.73 -4.99 -17.16
CA ALA A 519 -22.04 -6.38 -17.51
C ALA A 519 -20.77 -7.18 -17.84
N VAL A 520 -19.84 -6.60 -18.62
CA VAL A 520 -18.57 -7.24 -18.96
C VAL A 520 -17.71 -7.47 -17.73
N ILE A 521 -17.45 -6.43 -16.94
CA ILE A 521 -16.54 -6.52 -15.78
C ILE A 521 -17.12 -7.42 -14.70
N CYS A 522 -18.42 -7.32 -14.41
CA CYS A 522 -19.11 -8.16 -13.45
C CYS A 522 -19.13 -9.63 -13.90
N THR A 523 -19.36 -9.91 -15.18
CA THR A 523 -19.33 -11.29 -15.72
C THR A 523 -17.94 -11.89 -15.60
N ILE A 524 -16.88 -11.13 -15.97
CA ILE A 524 -15.49 -11.56 -15.76
C ILE A 524 -15.30 -11.88 -14.28
N CYS A 525 -15.60 -10.94 -13.38
CA CYS A 525 -15.43 -11.12 -11.95
C CYS A 525 -16.14 -12.38 -11.42
N ALA A 526 -17.42 -12.59 -11.76
CA ALA A 526 -18.22 -13.71 -11.29
C ALA A 526 -17.69 -15.05 -11.79
N VAL A 527 -17.41 -15.17 -13.09
CA VAL A 527 -16.87 -16.40 -13.69
C VAL A 527 -15.52 -16.74 -13.07
N GLU A 528 -14.64 -15.75 -12.96
CA GLU A 528 -13.30 -15.94 -12.42
C GLU A 528 -13.29 -16.29 -10.94
N PHE A 529 -14.15 -15.65 -10.16
CA PHE A 529 -14.35 -15.98 -8.76
C PHE A 529 -14.78 -17.44 -8.62
N PHE A 530 -15.77 -17.89 -9.40
CA PHE A 530 -16.22 -19.28 -9.40
C PHE A 530 -15.10 -20.25 -9.77
N LEU A 531 -14.31 -19.96 -10.82
CA LEU A 531 -13.18 -20.79 -11.23
C LEU A 531 -12.12 -20.94 -10.12
N ILE A 532 -11.80 -19.85 -9.42
CA ILE A 532 -10.86 -19.87 -8.28
C ILE A 532 -11.40 -20.66 -7.09
N GLN A 533 -12.69 -20.52 -6.76
CA GLN A 533 -13.28 -21.35 -5.70
C GLN A 533 -13.27 -22.83 -6.12
N GLY A 534 -13.47 -23.14 -7.40
CA GLY A 534 -13.31 -24.49 -7.92
C GLY A 534 -11.88 -25.02 -7.82
N ASP A 535 -10.87 -24.19 -8.12
CA ASP A 535 -9.44 -24.52 -7.91
C ASP A 535 -9.16 -24.81 -6.42
N ARG A 536 -9.70 -23.97 -5.52
CA ARG A 536 -9.56 -24.11 -4.07
C ARG A 536 -10.22 -25.37 -3.52
N LEU A 537 -11.39 -25.72 -4.04
CA LEU A 537 -12.15 -26.92 -3.66
C LEU A 537 -11.69 -28.17 -4.42
N HIS A 538 -10.64 -28.05 -5.26
CA HIS A 538 -10.09 -29.14 -6.06
C HIS A 538 -11.11 -29.79 -7.02
N LEU A 539 -12.12 -29.03 -7.47
CA LEU A 539 -13.19 -29.54 -8.34
C LEU A 539 -12.68 -29.95 -9.74
N TRP A 540 -11.52 -29.45 -10.15
CA TRP A 540 -10.98 -29.66 -11.50
C TRP A 540 -10.09 -30.92 -11.63
N GLY A 541 -10.06 -31.78 -10.60
CA GLY A 541 -9.68 -33.20 -10.70
C GLY A 541 -8.27 -33.51 -11.19
N CYS A 542 -7.29 -32.61 -11.03
CA CYS A 542 -6.02 -32.73 -11.74
C CYS A 542 -4.83 -33.27 -10.94
N ILE A 543 -4.97 -33.68 -9.68
CA ILE A 543 -3.85 -34.28 -8.96
C ILE A 543 -4.32 -35.38 -8.03
N ASP A 544 -3.75 -36.58 -8.22
CA ASP A 544 -3.90 -37.70 -7.32
C ASP A 544 -3.33 -37.29 -5.96
N TYR A 545 -4.22 -37.03 -5.00
CA TYR A 545 -3.88 -36.47 -3.69
C TYR A 545 -2.85 -37.36 -2.97
N GLU A 546 -2.88 -38.67 -3.25
CA GLU A 546 -1.92 -39.63 -2.73
C GLU A 546 -0.51 -39.46 -3.32
N GLU A 547 -0.37 -39.18 -4.61
CA GLU A 547 0.94 -39.02 -5.25
C GLU A 547 1.66 -37.74 -4.78
N LEU A 548 0.91 -36.66 -4.52
CA LEU A 548 1.47 -35.45 -3.90
C LEU A 548 1.79 -35.64 -2.42
N ARG A 549 0.95 -36.37 -1.68
CA ARG A 549 1.18 -36.69 -0.27
C ARG A 549 2.41 -37.59 -0.09
N GLU A 550 2.68 -38.49 -1.02
CA GLU A 550 3.92 -39.29 -1.05
C GLU A 550 5.15 -38.45 -1.38
N LYS A 551 5.07 -37.52 -2.34
CA LYS A 551 6.20 -36.64 -2.72
C LYS A 551 6.51 -35.54 -1.70
N HIS A 552 5.49 -35.12 -0.95
CA HIS A 552 5.59 -34.08 0.08
C HIS A 552 4.82 -34.53 1.34
N PRO A 553 5.38 -35.45 2.13
CA PRO A 553 4.75 -35.87 3.37
C PRO A 553 4.57 -34.64 4.27
N PRO A 554 3.35 -34.40 4.79
CA PRO A 554 3.13 -33.29 5.70
C PRO A 554 4.04 -33.44 6.92
N GLY A 555 4.66 -32.34 7.34
CA GLY A 555 5.26 -32.26 8.67
C GLY A 555 4.20 -32.66 9.70
N LEU A 556 4.51 -33.62 10.55
CA LEU A 556 3.59 -34.44 11.34
C LEU A 556 2.71 -33.70 12.39
N ASP A 557 2.65 -32.38 12.39
CA ASP A 557 2.00 -31.61 13.47
C ASP A 557 0.61 -31.03 13.13
N GLU A 558 0.12 -31.13 11.89
CA GLU A 558 -1.11 -30.41 11.48
C GLU A 558 -2.39 -31.26 11.28
N ILE A 559 -2.36 -32.61 11.40
CA ILE A 559 -3.49 -33.45 10.94
C ILE A 559 -4.29 -34.14 12.08
N SER A 560 -4.05 -33.83 13.37
CA SER A 560 -4.79 -34.50 14.46
C SER A 560 -6.11 -33.84 14.89
N SER A 561 -6.60 -32.77 14.25
CA SER A 561 -7.75 -32.00 14.78
C SER A 561 -9.06 -32.03 13.97
N VAL A 562 -9.19 -32.84 12.91
CA VAL A 562 -10.42 -32.85 12.06
C VAL A 562 -11.15 -34.18 12.09
N SER A 563 -11.35 -34.76 13.29
CA SER A 563 -12.14 -35.99 13.44
C SER A 563 -12.87 -36.04 14.79
N SER A 564 -13.75 -35.07 15.06
CA SER A 564 -14.90 -35.25 15.98
C SER A 564 -15.72 -33.95 16.10
N ALA A 565 -16.73 -33.79 15.24
CA ALA A 565 -17.83 -32.85 15.49
C ALA A 565 -19.05 -33.22 14.61
N GLU A 566 -19.71 -34.32 14.94
CA GLU A 566 -21.13 -34.52 14.61
C GLU A 566 -21.94 -34.56 15.91
N THR A 567 -23.16 -34.01 15.82
CA THR A 567 -24.26 -33.95 16.82
C THR A 567 -24.31 -32.73 17.75
N GLY A 568 -25.32 -31.87 17.52
CA GLY A 568 -25.80 -30.86 18.48
C GLY A 568 -26.27 -29.59 17.79
N GLY A 569 -27.57 -29.27 17.84
CA GLY A 569 -28.19 -28.20 17.06
C GLY A 569 -28.08 -26.79 17.64
N GLY A 570 -28.47 -25.80 16.83
CA GLY A 570 -29.10 -24.55 17.26
C GLY A 570 -28.19 -23.40 17.71
N ASP A 571 -28.14 -22.38 16.87
CA ASP A 571 -27.88 -20.95 17.15
C ASP A 571 -26.45 -20.42 17.40
N SER A 572 -26.16 -19.37 16.63
CA SER A 572 -25.03 -18.41 16.67
C SER A 572 -23.66 -18.88 16.14
N LEU A 573 -23.35 -18.43 14.92
CA LEU A 573 -21.99 -18.35 14.36
C LEU A 573 -21.16 -17.36 15.19
N ILE A 574 -20.14 -17.84 15.88
CA ILE A 574 -18.77 -17.29 16.01
C ILE A 574 -17.96 -18.36 16.77
N ALA A 575 -17.09 -19.08 16.06
CA ALA A 575 -16.20 -20.08 16.67
C ALA A 575 -14.76 -19.55 16.69
N SER A 576 -14.32 -19.14 17.87
CA SER A 576 -12.93 -18.86 18.23
C SER A 576 -12.25 -20.18 18.64
N LEU A 577 -11.10 -20.49 18.04
CA LEU A 577 -10.25 -21.62 18.42
C LEU A 577 -8.91 -21.10 18.94
N HIS A 578 -8.70 -21.25 20.24
CA HIS A 578 -7.43 -21.06 20.92
C HIS A 578 -6.49 -22.24 20.63
N TYR A 579 -5.20 -21.97 20.37
CA TYR A 579 -4.14 -22.93 20.67
C TYR A 579 -2.80 -22.26 21.02
N SER A 580 -2.09 -22.88 21.97
CA SER A 580 -0.86 -22.44 22.62
C SER A 580 0.39 -22.91 21.87
N GLY A 581 1.39 -22.03 21.71
CA GLY A 581 2.68 -22.36 21.12
C GLY A 581 3.82 -22.30 22.15
N HIS A 582 4.42 -23.46 22.44
CA HIS A 582 5.64 -23.57 23.23
C HIS A 582 6.87 -23.05 22.46
N ALA A 583 7.67 -22.20 23.10
CA ALA A 583 8.95 -21.72 22.59
C ALA A 583 10.10 -22.65 22.99
N VAL A 584 10.92 -23.07 22.03
CA VAL A 584 12.22 -23.72 22.30
C VAL A 584 13.29 -22.62 22.38
N ASN A 585 13.83 -22.41 23.58
CA ASN A 585 14.97 -21.52 23.82
C ASN A 585 16.27 -22.23 23.43
N GLY A 586 16.88 -21.81 22.33
CA GLY A 586 18.26 -22.21 21.97
C GLY A 586 19.26 -21.10 22.33
N GLU A 587 20.25 -21.40 23.15
CA GLU A 587 21.37 -20.51 23.45
C GLU A 587 22.31 -20.34 22.24
N LEU A 588 22.92 -19.16 22.13
CA LEU A 588 23.97 -18.85 21.15
C LEU A 588 25.23 -19.69 21.43
N PRO A 589 25.93 -20.21 20.40
CA PRO A 589 27.24 -20.81 20.61
C PRO A 589 28.23 -19.72 21.02
N LYS A 590 28.80 -19.87 22.21
CA LYS A 590 29.95 -19.09 22.68
C LYS A 590 31.13 -19.40 21.76
N THR A 591 31.62 -18.40 21.02
CA THR A 591 32.88 -18.49 20.28
C THR A 591 34.06 -18.38 21.25
N GLN A 592 34.97 -19.34 21.20
CA GLN A 592 36.36 -19.20 21.68
C GLN A 592 37.13 -18.21 20.84
#